data_AF-A0A1F5NDA0-F1
#
_entry.id   AF-A0A1F5NDA0-F1
#
_cell.length_a   1.000
_cell.length_b   1.000
_cell.length_c   1.000
_cell.angle_alpha   90.00
_cell.angle_beta   90.00
_cell.angle_gamma   90.00
#
_symmetry.space_group_name_H-M   'P 1'
#
loop_
_entity.id
_entity.type
_entity.pdbx_description
1 polymer ?
#
loop_
_entity_poly.entity_id
_entity_poly.type
_entity_poly.pdbx_seq_one_letter_code
_entity_poly.pdbx_strand_id
1 'polypeptide(L)' 'MIKLIVYLLFYGLIFLVAAYSLIMVYILLRFGKSKILGVVLGAFYLLIMLSLYAAAEANLSHIPLPQT' A
#
# COMPACT_ATOMS: atom_id res chain seq x y z
N MET A 1 3.33 22.89 -5.41
CA MET A 1 3.37 22.65 -3.95
C MET A 1 2.33 21.64 -3.49
N ILE A 2 1.02 21.90 -3.62
CA ILE A 2 -0.06 20.99 -3.13
C ILE A 2 0.07 19.56 -3.67
N LYS A 3 0.30 19.37 -4.97
CA LYS A 3 0.56 18.05 -5.55
C LYS A 3 1.70 17.28 -4.89
N LEU A 4 2.82 17.94 -4.62
CA LEU A 4 3.99 17.31 -4.03
C LEU A 4 3.69 16.83 -2.60
N ILE A 5 2.91 17.61 -1.85
CA ILE A 5 2.40 17.23 -0.53
C ILE A 5 1.45 16.02 -0.63
N VAL A 6 0.54 16.00 -1.61
CA VAL A 6 -0.37 14.87 -1.83
C VAL A 6 0.41 13.59 -2.19
N TYR A 7 1.41 13.68 -3.07
CA TYR A 7 2.28 12.55 -3.38
C TYR A 7 3.07 12.07 -2.15
N LEU A 8 3.62 12.99 -1.36
CA LEU A 8 4.37 12.66 -0.14
C LEU A 8 3.50 11.93 0.89
N LEU A 9 2.27 12.41 1.12
CA LEU A 9 1.29 11.77 2.00
C LEU A 9 0.87 10.39 1.48
N PHE A 10 0.63 10.27 0.17
CA PHE A 10 0.24 9.01 -0.44
C PHE A 10 1.33 7.94 -0.32
N TYR A 11 2.58 8.27 -0.70
CA TYR A 11 3.69 7.34 -0.56
C TYR A 11 4.02 7.04 0.91
N GLY A 12 3.84 8.01 1.81
CA GLY A 12 3.97 7.79 3.25
C GLY A 12 2.93 6.79 3.79
N LEU A 13 1.67 6.91 3.36
CA LEU A 13 0.60 5.97 3.71
C LEU A 13 0.85 4.57 3.13
N ILE A 14 1.27 4.48 1.86
CA ILE A 14 1.69 3.19 1.26
C ILE A 14 2.80 2.57 2.09
N PHE A 15 3.83 3.34 2.46
CA PHE A 15 4.93 2.81 3.25
C PHE A 15 4.46 2.25 4.60
N LEU A 16 3.56 2.97 5.28
CA LEU A 16 3.01 2.55 6.56
C LEU A 16 2.16 1.27 6.43
N VAL A 17 1.32 1.18 5.41
CA VAL A 17 0.52 -0.02 5.13
C VAL A 17 1.41 -1.21 4.75
N ALA A 18 2.47 -0.98 3.98
CA ALA A 18 3.42 -2.02 3.59
C ALA A 18 4.15 -2.56 4.83
N ALA A 19 4.64 -1.68 5.70
CA ALA A 19 5.30 -2.05 6.95
C ALA A 19 4.35 -2.83 7.87
N TYR A 20 3.11 -2.35 8.04
CA TYR A 20 2.09 -3.04 8.84
C TYR A 20 1.80 -4.45 8.30
N SER A 21 1.61 -4.58 6.99
CA SER A 21 1.36 -5.87 6.33
C SER A 21 2.52 -6.84 6.53
N LEU A 22 3.76 -6.36 6.41
CA LEU A 22 4.97 -7.17 6.64
C LEU A 22 5.06 -7.71 8.07
N ILE A 23 4.78 -6.85 9.06
CA ILE A 23 4.74 -7.24 10.47
C ILE A 23 3.64 -8.27 10.70
N MET A 24 2.46 -8.07 10.12
CA MET A 24 1.33 -8.97 10.27
C MET A 24 1.62 -10.35 9.66
N VAL A 25 2.20 -10.39 8.45
CA VAL A 25 2.65 -11.63 7.80
C VAL A 25 3.73 -12.32 8.64
N TYR A 26 4.69 -11.57 9.17
CA TYR A 26 5.73 -12.12 10.05
C TYR A 26 5.12 -12.76 11.31
N ILE A 27 4.19 -12.08 11.98
CA ILE A 27 3.49 -12.62 13.16
C ILE A 27 2.70 -13.88 12.80
N LEU A 28 1.98 -13.88 11.68
CA LEU A 28 1.22 -15.04 11.20
C LEU A 28 2.12 -16.23 10.86
N LEU A 29 3.31 -16.00 10.28
CA LEU A 29 4.27 -17.06 9.97
C LEU A 29 4.99 -17.60 11.22
N ARG A 30 5.32 -16.72 12.17
CA ARG A 30 6.08 -17.04 13.39
C ARG A 30 5.20 -17.67 14.48
N PHE A 31 4.01 -17.13 14.69
CA PHE A 31 3.12 -17.48 15.81
C PHE A 31 1.76 -18.04 15.38
N GLY A 32 1.40 -17.93 14.09
CA GLY A 32 0.15 -18.49 13.58
C GLY A 32 0.21 -20.01 13.50
N LYS A 33 -0.80 -20.67 14.07
CA LYS A 33 -0.98 -22.14 13.94
C LYS A 33 -1.09 -22.59 12.48
N SER A 34 -1.59 -21.73 11.60
CA SER A 34 -1.88 -22.07 10.20
C SER A 34 -1.09 -21.17 9.26
N LYS A 35 0.06 -21.67 8.79
CA LYS A 35 0.97 -20.96 7.88
C LYS A 35 0.29 -20.56 6.55
N ILE A 36 -0.66 -21.37 6.08
CA ILE A 36 -1.47 -21.11 4.89
C ILE A 36 -2.33 -19.85 5.05
N LEU A 37 -2.90 -19.62 6.23
CA LEU A 37 -3.70 -18.42 6.49
C LEU A 37 -2.84 -17.15 6.37
N GLY A 38 -1.59 -17.20 6.85
CA GLY A 38 -0.62 -16.11 6.70
C GLY A 38 -0.29 -15.80 5.24
N VAL A 39 -0.09 -16.83 4.41
CA VAL A 39 0.18 -16.68 2.98
C VAL A 39 -1.03 -16.09 2.24
N VAL A 40 -2.23 -16.58 2.52
CA VAL A 40 -3.47 -16.10 1.89
C VAL A 40 -3.74 -14.64 2.28
N LEU A 41 -3.60 -14.27 3.55
CA LEU A 41 -3.74 -12.86 3.97
C LEU A 41 -2.68 -11.97 3.32
N GLY A 42 -1.42 -12.42 3.26
CA GLY A 42 -0.36 -11.66 2.61
C GLY A 42 -0.64 -11.40 1.13
N ALA A 43 -1.09 -12.43 0.40
CA ALA A 43 -1.49 -12.28 -1.00
C ALA A 43 -2.68 -11.31 -1.17
N PHE A 44 -3.65 -11.38 -0.26
CA PHE A 44 -4.80 -10.46 -0.27
C PHE A 44 -4.38 -9.01 -0.02
N TYR A 45 -3.45 -8.78 0.93
CA TYR A 45 -2.88 -7.47 1.19
C TYR A 45 -2.11 -6.90 -0.02
N LEU A 46 -1.33 -7.73 -0.72
CA LEU A 46 -0.65 -7.31 -1.95
C LEU A 46 -1.63 -6.89 -3.04
N LEU A 47 -2.74 -7.62 -3.21
CA LEU A 47 -3.80 -7.25 -4.17
C LEU A 47 -4.45 -5.91 -3.83
N ILE A 48 -4.73 -5.66 -2.54
CA ILE A 48 -5.28 -4.37 -2.08
C ILE A 48 -4.29 -3.23 -2.33
N MET A 49 -3.00 -3.45 -2.08
CA MET A 49 -1.97 -2.45 -2.35
C MET A 49 -1.85 -2.12 -3.83
N LEU A 50 -1.90 -3.14 -4.69
CA LEU A 50 -1.84 -2.97 -6.14
C LEU A 50 -3.05 -2.18 -6.66
N SER A 51 -4.25 -2.47 -6.16
CA SER A 51 -5.47 -1.76 -6.56
C SER A 51 -5.49 -0.32 -6.07
N LEU A 52 -5.06 -0.06 -4.83
CA LEU A 52 -4.89 1.29 -4.30
C LEU A 52 -3.87 2.10 -5.08
N TYR A 53 -2.75 1.49 -5.46
CA TYR A 53 -1.74 2.14 -6.29
C TYR A 53 -2.29 2.51 -7.67
N ALA A 54 -2.95 1.58 -8.36
CA ALA A 54 -3.55 1.83 -9.67
C ALA A 54 -4.65 2.91 -9.61
N ALA A 55 -5.50 2.87 -8.59
CA ALA A 55 -6.52 3.90 -8.38
C ALA A 55 -5.89 5.27 -8.12
N ALA A 56 -4.82 5.33 -7.33
CA ALA A 56 -4.14 6.59 -7.07
C ALA A 56 -3.44 7.14 -8.30
N GLU A 57 -2.78 6.30 -9.11
CA GLU A 57 -2.14 6.73 -10.35
C GLU A 57 -3.17 7.29 -11.34
N ALA A 58 -4.29 6.60 -11.52
CA ALA A 58 -5.41 7.08 -12.32
C ALA A 58 -5.93 8.44 -11.83
N ASN A 59 -6.15 8.61 -10.52
CA ASN A 59 -6.68 9.87 -9.97
C ASN A 59 -5.63 11.00 -9.95
N LEU A 60 -4.37 10.70 -9.71
CA LEU A 60 -3.28 11.69 -9.63
C LEU A 60 -2.88 12.21 -11.02
N SER A 61 -3.01 11.39 -12.06
CA SER A 61 -2.77 11.79 -13.45
C SER A 61 -3.77 12.86 -13.93
N HIS A 62 -5.00 12.85 -13.41
CA HIS A 62 -6.06 13.82 -13.74
C HIS A 62 -5.92 15.17 -13.03
N ILE A 63 -5.08 15.28 -12.00
CA ILE A 63 -4.78 16.57 -11.41
C ILE A 63 -3.85 17.28 -12.43
N PRO A 64 -4.15 18.49 -12.93
CA PRO A 64 -3.24 19.20 -13.82
C PRO A 64 -1.95 19.61 -13.08
N LEU A 65 -0.78 19.36 -13.67
CA LEU A 65 0.49 19.93 -13.18
C LEU A 65 0.52 21.42 -13.54
N PRO A 66 0.93 22.33 -12.64
CA PRO A 66 1.35 23.66 -13.06
C PRO A 66 2.54 23.46 -14.01
N GLN A 67 2.38 23.86 -15.27
CA GLN A 67 3.49 23.90 -16.22
C GLN A 67 4.41 25.04 -15.79
N THR A 68 5.53 24.69 -15.15
CA THR A 68 6.67 25.59 -15.02
C THR A 68 7.35 25.74 -16.35
#